data_AF-A0A9D2XBB2-F1
#
_entry.id   AF-A0A9D2XBB2-F1
#
_cell.length_a   1.000
_cell.length_b   1.000
_cell.length_c   1.000
_cell.angle_alpha   90.00
_cell.angle_beta   90.00
_cell.angle_gamma   90.00
#
_symmetry.space_group_name_H-M   'P 1'
#
loop_
_entity.id
_entity.type
_entity.pdbx_description
1 polymer ?
#
loop_
_entity_poly.entity_id
_entity_poly.type
_entity_poly.pdbx_seq_one_letter_code
_entity_poly.pdbx_strand_id
1 'polypeptide(L)'
;MASFCEEHLRPHRENPNFRLHQLSQPIGDLSEHICSEHHKLMELFCTKHGRLICSFCLQQVHKGCSFISPEEQRNLKQTEFREKLGLLDAKIDRTYRVVLQMNDMQGKLTDAAENLKAALAAAFQQMREKLDHDERLAQHEVDCELEASHTKLRDYMNRFTDNNEKMQKAKEEISDLLSQSQTPAFLQASFELPKVVKFEPHTPRVSVDSKRVMAAQTFTSAMQESLVQILSQPFEARRPL
;
A
#
# COMPACT_ATOMS: atom_id res chain seq x y z
N MET A 1 -40.17 46.40 -46.87
CA MET A 1 -40.76 45.93 -45.60
C MET A 1 -40.51 47.00 -44.55
N ALA A 2 -41.41 47.15 -43.59
CA ALA A 2 -41.25 48.03 -42.45
C ALA A 2 -41.75 47.30 -41.21
N SER A 3 -41.07 47.47 -40.08
CA SER A 3 -41.53 46.97 -38.79
C SER A 3 -42.46 48.00 -38.17
N PHE A 4 -43.68 47.59 -37.84
CA PHE A 4 -44.69 48.45 -37.25
C PHE A 4 -44.90 48.05 -35.79
N CYS A 5 -45.04 49.02 -34.89
CA CYS A 5 -45.62 48.76 -33.57
C CYS A 5 -47.14 48.61 -33.70
N GLU A 6 -47.80 48.10 -32.65
CA GLU A 6 -49.22 47.75 -32.69
C GLU A 6 -50.13 48.91 -33.14
N GLU A 7 -49.84 50.13 -32.69
CA GLU A 7 -50.57 51.35 -33.10
C GLU A 7 -50.43 51.63 -34.60
N HIS A 8 -49.25 51.42 -35.18
CA HIS A 8 -49.00 51.62 -36.61
C HIS A 8 -49.46 50.44 -37.47
N LEU A 9 -49.67 49.27 -36.86
CA LEU A 9 -50.21 48.08 -37.53
C LEU A 9 -51.75 48.13 -37.62
N ARG A 10 -52.41 48.84 -36.70
CA ARG A 10 -53.87 48.96 -36.63
C ARG A 10 -54.52 49.38 -37.96
N PRO A 11 -54.03 50.41 -38.70
CA PRO A 11 -54.59 50.78 -40.00
C PRO A 11 -54.49 49.66 -41.05
N HIS A 12 -53.44 48.83 -41.00
CA HIS A 12 -53.26 47.70 -41.91
C HIS A 12 -54.23 46.55 -41.63
N ARG A 13 -54.73 46.42 -40.39
CA ARG A 13 -55.73 45.40 -40.02
C ARG A 13 -57.17 45.87 -40.24
N GLU A 14 -57.45 47.13 -39.91
CA GLU A 14 -58.82 47.65 -39.84
C GLU A 14 -59.30 48.24 -41.17
N ASN A 15 -58.41 48.79 -42.00
CA ASN A 15 -58.79 49.37 -43.27
C ASN A 15 -58.90 48.29 -44.36
N PRO A 16 -60.08 48.12 -45.00
CA PRO A 16 -60.27 47.13 -46.06
C PRO A 16 -59.33 47.32 -47.25
N ASN A 17 -58.83 48.53 -47.51
CA ASN A 17 -57.86 48.80 -48.59
C ASN A 17 -56.48 48.18 -48.33
N PHE A 18 -56.10 48.01 -47.07
CA PHE A 18 -54.79 47.46 -46.69
C PHE A 18 -54.81 45.96 -46.38
N ARG A 19 -55.98 45.30 -46.51
CA ARG A 19 -56.11 43.84 -46.35
C ARG A 19 -55.28 43.02 -47.33
N LEU A 20 -54.86 43.62 -48.45
CA LEU A 20 -53.98 43.00 -49.44
C LEU A 20 -52.50 43.04 -49.05
N HIS A 21 -52.12 43.80 -48.01
CA HIS A 21 -50.76 43.81 -47.49
C HIS A 21 -50.54 42.60 -46.59
N GLN A 22 -49.58 41.74 -46.95
CA GLN A 22 -49.22 40.58 -46.14
C GLN A 22 -48.50 41.02 -44.86
N LEU A 23 -49.12 40.75 -43.71
CA LEU A 23 -48.50 40.93 -42.40
C LEU A 23 -47.87 39.61 -41.95
N SER A 24 -46.63 39.69 -41.44
CA SER A 24 -45.92 38.57 -40.82
C SER A 24 -45.55 38.94 -39.38
N GLN A 25 -45.21 37.95 -38.57
CA GLN A 25 -44.73 38.22 -37.21
C GLN A 25 -43.45 39.07 -37.26
N PRO A 26 -43.25 39.99 -36.30
CA PRO A 26 -42.02 40.76 -36.21
C PRO A 26 -40.83 39.81 -36.07
N ILE A 27 -39.90 39.90 -37.03
CA ILE A 27 -38.59 39.27 -36.95
C ILE A 27 -37.64 40.20 -36.17
N GLY A 28 -36.49 39.68 -35.74
CA GLY A 28 -35.49 40.42 -34.97
C GLY A 28 -34.90 41.60 -35.75
N ASP A 29 -33.61 41.56 -36.08
CA ASP A 29 -33.03 42.61 -36.90
C ASP A 29 -33.51 42.48 -38.36
N LEU A 30 -34.45 43.35 -38.76
CA LEU A 30 -34.97 43.38 -40.13
C LEU A 30 -33.86 43.67 -41.16
N SER A 31 -32.79 44.37 -40.77
CA SER A 31 -31.69 44.69 -41.67
C SER A 31 -30.93 43.44 -42.12
N GLU A 32 -30.88 42.38 -41.30
CA GLU A 32 -30.27 41.08 -41.63
C GLU A 32 -31.04 40.34 -42.75
N HIS A 33 -32.28 40.73 -43.02
CA HIS A 33 -33.12 40.14 -44.05
C HIS A 33 -33.23 40.99 -45.32
N ILE A 34 -32.70 42.21 -45.32
CA ILE A 34 -32.72 43.12 -46.47
C ILE A 34 -31.34 43.12 -47.13
N CYS A 35 -31.31 42.92 -48.45
CA CYS A 35 -30.08 43.02 -49.23
C CYS A 35 -29.55 44.46 -49.18
N SER A 36 -28.31 44.64 -48.71
CA SER A 36 -27.65 45.97 -48.63
C SER A 36 -27.60 46.70 -49.97
N GLU A 37 -27.33 45.98 -51.07
CA GLU A 37 -27.14 46.58 -52.38
C GLU A 37 -28.47 46.94 -53.05
N HIS A 38 -29.43 46.03 -53.00
CA HIS A 38 -30.67 46.16 -53.77
C HIS A 38 -31.87 46.63 -52.94
N HIS A 39 -31.71 46.71 -51.62
CA HIS A 39 -32.78 47.09 -50.68
C HIS A 39 -34.05 46.23 -50.84
N LYS A 40 -33.86 44.96 -51.22
CA LYS A 40 -34.91 43.94 -51.41
C LYS A 40 -34.76 42.82 -50.39
N LEU A 41 -35.88 42.15 -50.07
CA LEU A 41 -35.89 40.99 -49.18
C LEU A 41 -34.99 39.88 -49.73
N MET A 42 -34.21 39.26 -48.84
CA MET A 42 -33.37 38.13 -49.18
C MET A 42 -34.13 36.82 -48.97
N GLU A 43 -34.91 36.44 -49.99
CA GLU A 43 -35.82 35.29 -49.96
C GLU A 43 -35.16 33.97 -50.42
N LEU A 44 -33.90 34.02 -50.84
CA LEU A 44 -33.19 32.88 -51.42
C LEU A 44 -31.86 32.65 -50.70
N PHE A 45 -31.44 31.41 -50.53
CA PHE A 45 -30.12 31.04 -50.03
C PHE A 45 -29.27 30.45 -51.17
N CYS A 46 -28.15 31.10 -51.50
CA CYS A 46 -27.22 30.60 -52.50
C CYS A 46 -26.35 29.51 -51.89
N THR A 47 -26.61 28.25 -52.24
CA THR A 47 -25.88 27.09 -51.70
C THR A 47 -24.40 27.09 -52.04
N LYS A 48 -24.02 27.59 -53.22
CA LYS A 48 -22.62 27.69 -53.66
C LYS A 48 -21.80 28.70 -52.85
N HIS A 49 -22.43 29.83 -52.49
CA HIS A 49 -21.74 30.95 -51.82
C HIS A 49 -22.07 31.06 -50.32
N GLY A 50 -22.96 30.22 -49.81
CA GLY A 50 -23.28 30.13 -48.38
C GLY A 50 -23.96 31.37 -47.79
N ARG A 51 -24.74 32.12 -48.59
CA ARG A 51 -25.32 33.40 -48.16
C ARG A 51 -26.75 33.61 -48.63
N LEU A 52 -27.51 34.39 -47.87
CA LEU A 52 -28.82 34.90 -48.28
C LEU A 52 -28.67 35.93 -49.41
N ILE A 53 -29.56 35.88 -50.40
CA ILE A 53 -29.59 36.75 -51.58
C ILE A 53 -31.03 37.16 -51.91
N CYS A 54 -31.20 38.33 -52.52
CA CYS A 54 -32.48 38.74 -53.11
C CYS A 54 -32.59 38.31 -54.59
N SER A 55 -33.75 38.50 -55.19
CA SER A 55 -34.01 38.17 -56.60
C SER A 55 -33.08 38.88 -57.60
N PHE A 56 -32.69 40.13 -57.32
CA PHE A 56 -31.74 40.87 -58.18
C PHE A 56 -30.32 40.33 -58.08
N CYS A 57 -29.87 39.95 -56.88
CA CYS A 57 -28.58 39.27 -56.69
C CYS A 57 -28.49 37.97 -57.50
N LEU A 58 -29.58 37.20 -57.57
CA LEU A 58 -29.65 35.98 -58.38
C LEU A 58 -29.42 36.26 -59.86
N GLN A 59 -30.04 37.33 -60.39
CA GLN A 59 -29.97 37.68 -61.82
C GLN A 59 -28.62 38.26 -62.24
N GLN A 60 -27.97 39.03 -61.36
CA GLN A 60 -26.72 39.74 -61.68
C GLN A 60 -25.47 38.91 -61.35
N VAL A 61 -25.30 38.58 -60.07
CA VAL A 61 -24.02 38.06 -59.54
C VAL A 61 -24.06 36.54 -59.36
N HIS A 62 -25.23 35.98 -59.03
CA HIS A 62 -25.40 34.56 -58.74
C HIS A 62 -26.05 33.81 -59.91
N LYS A 63 -25.94 34.34 -61.13
CA LYS A 63 -26.55 33.75 -62.33
C LYS A 63 -25.98 32.33 -62.55
N GLY A 64 -26.85 31.33 -62.54
CA GLY A 64 -26.47 29.91 -62.68
C GLY A 64 -26.04 29.22 -61.38
N CYS A 65 -26.11 29.87 -60.21
CA CYS A 65 -25.92 29.20 -58.93
C CYS A 65 -27.19 28.46 -58.50
N SER A 66 -27.02 27.34 -57.80
CA SER A 66 -28.12 26.64 -57.13
C SER A 66 -28.56 27.41 -55.89
N PHE A 67 -29.87 27.60 -55.76
CA PHE A 67 -30.49 28.23 -54.60
C PHE A 67 -31.57 27.34 -54.01
N ILE A 68 -31.77 27.50 -52.70
CA ILE A 68 -32.85 26.87 -51.93
C ILE A 68 -33.52 27.94 -51.07
N SER A 69 -34.66 27.63 -50.46
CA SER A 69 -35.26 28.58 -49.53
C SER A 69 -34.42 28.70 -48.25
N PRO A 70 -34.42 29.87 -47.58
CA PRO A 70 -33.79 30.04 -46.28
C PRO A 70 -34.32 29.06 -45.22
N GLU A 71 -35.60 28.68 -45.32
CA GLU A 71 -36.23 27.69 -44.45
C GLU A 71 -35.68 26.28 -44.69
N GLU A 72 -35.52 25.86 -45.95
CA GLU A 72 -34.90 24.58 -46.31
C GLU A 72 -33.46 24.49 -45.78
N GLN A 73 -32.66 25.55 -45.98
CA GLN A 73 -31.29 25.59 -45.46
C GLN A 73 -31.26 25.54 -43.92
N ARG A 74 -32.19 26.24 -43.25
CA ARG A 74 -32.32 26.21 -41.79
C ARG A 74 -32.63 24.80 -41.31
N ASN A 75 -33.55 24.10 -41.98
CA ASN A 75 -33.91 22.72 -41.65
C ASN A 75 -32.71 21.77 -41.85
N LEU A 76 -31.95 21.89 -42.95
CA LEU A 76 -30.73 21.11 -43.17
C LEU A 76 -29.69 21.35 -42.05
N LYS A 77 -29.44 22.63 -41.71
CA LYS A 77 -28.50 22.98 -40.63
C LYS A 77 -28.97 22.51 -39.27
N GLN A 78 -30.27 22.60 -39.00
CA GLN A 78 -30.83 22.12 -37.75
C GLN A 78 -30.68 20.60 -37.62
N THR A 79 -30.91 19.83 -38.68
CA THR A 79 -30.68 18.39 -38.70
C THR A 79 -29.19 18.06 -38.51
N GLU A 80 -28.29 18.71 -39.25
CA GLU A 80 -26.83 18.54 -39.12
C GLU A 80 -26.35 18.79 -37.67
N PHE A 81 -26.84 19.86 -37.04
CA PHE A 81 -26.48 20.17 -35.65
C PHE A 81 -27.10 19.21 -34.64
N ARG A 82 -28.33 18.73 -34.86
CA ARG A 82 -28.93 17.70 -34.00
C ARG A 82 -28.15 16.39 -34.05
N GLU A 83 -27.70 15.96 -35.24
CA GLU A 83 -26.86 14.77 -35.39
C GLU A 83 -25.51 14.93 -34.69
N LYS A 84 -24.86 16.10 -34.85
CA LYS A 84 -23.60 16.42 -34.16
C LYS A 84 -23.77 16.44 -32.64
N LEU A 85 -24.85 17.01 -32.13
CA LEU A 85 -25.16 17.00 -30.70
C LEU A 85 -25.32 15.57 -30.18
N GLY A 86 -26.11 14.73 -30.87
CA GLY A 86 -26.27 13.32 -30.48
C GLY A 86 -24.95 12.54 -30.47
N LEU A 87 -24.05 12.81 -31.43
CA LEU A 87 -22.72 12.21 -31.45
C LEU A 87 -21.86 12.67 -30.28
N LEU A 88 -21.91 13.96 -29.93
CA LEU A 88 -21.19 14.52 -28.79
C LEU A 88 -21.71 13.93 -27.48
N ASP A 89 -23.03 13.89 -27.27
CA ASP A 89 -23.65 13.33 -26.07
C ASP A 89 -23.25 11.86 -25.87
N ALA A 90 -23.31 11.06 -26.93
CA ALA A 90 -22.88 9.66 -26.90
C ALA A 90 -21.38 9.51 -26.58
N LYS A 91 -20.53 10.40 -27.10
CA LYS A 91 -19.08 10.39 -26.77
C LYS A 91 -18.82 10.84 -25.34
N ILE A 92 -19.52 11.86 -24.85
CA ILE A 92 -19.40 12.35 -23.47
C ILE A 92 -19.79 11.24 -22.49
N ASP A 93 -20.94 10.58 -22.70
CA ASP A 93 -21.39 9.46 -21.85
C ASP A 93 -20.38 8.30 -21.85
N ARG A 94 -19.89 7.88 -23.02
CA ARG A 94 -18.86 6.83 -23.10
C ARG A 94 -17.57 7.23 -22.41
N THR A 95 -17.12 8.46 -22.59
CA THR A 95 -15.89 8.96 -21.96
C THR A 95 -16.03 8.97 -20.44
N TYR A 96 -17.17 9.45 -19.93
CA TYR A 96 -17.46 9.43 -18.50
C TYR A 96 -17.46 8.00 -17.93
N ARG A 97 -18.08 7.04 -18.62
CA ARG A 97 -18.06 5.62 -18.22
C ARG A 97 -16.65 5.05 -18.16
N VAL A 98 -15.81 5.33 -19.15
CA VAL A 98 -14.41 4.88 -19.16
C VAL A 98 -13.63 5.48 -17.99
N VAL A 99 -13.82 6.76 -17.68
CA VAL A 99 -13.19 7.40 -16.53
C VAL A 99 -13.63 6.75 -15.21
N LEU A 100 -14.91 6.42 -15.06
CA LEU A 100 -15.40 5.68 -13.88
C LEU A 100 -14.75 4.29 -13.77
N GLN A 101 -14.64 3.56 -14.88
CA GLN A 101 -13.97 2.25 -14.91
C GLN A 101 -12.48 2.35 -14.58
N MET A 102 -11.80 3.40 -15.03
CA MET A 102 -10.40 3.63 -14.69
C MET A 102 -10.21 3.95 -13.21
N ASN A 103 -11.13 4.71 -12.59
CA ASN A 103 -11.11 4.95 -11.14
C ASN A 103 -11.33 3.65 -10.34
N ASP A 104 -12.29 2.81 -10.75
CA ASP A 104 -12.50 1.49 -10.13
C ASP A 104 -11.26 0.58 -10.27
N MET A 105 -10.64 0.56 -11.45
CA MET A 105 -9.38 -0.15 -11.68
C MET A 105 -8.26 0.36 -10.78
N GLN A 106 -8.15 1.69 -10.59
CA GLN A 106 -7.16 2.28 -9.69
C GLN A 106 -7.36 1.83 -8.24
N GLY A 107 -8.61 1.76 -7.77
CA GLY A 107 -8.95 1.20 -6.46
C GLY A 107 -8.49 -0.25 -6.33
N LYS A 108 -8.86 -1.09 -7.29
CA LYS A 108 -8.48 -2.52 -7.32
C LYS A 108 -6.97 -2.74 -7.33
N LEU A 109 -6.22 -1.91 -8.07
CA LEU A 109 -4.76 -1.98 -8.09
C LEU A 109 -4.16 -1.60 -6.73
N THR A 110 -4.75 -0.62 -6.05
CA THR A 110 -4.34 -0.21 -4.70
C THR A 110 -4.59 -1.34 -3.71
N ASP A 111 -5.79 -1.91 -3.71
CA ASP A 111 -6.15 -3.05 -2.84
C ASP A 111 -5.24 -4.26 -3.11
N ALA A 112 -4.96 -4.57 -4.38
CA ALA A 112 -4.07 -5.67 -4.75
C ALA A 112 -2.65 -5.45 -4.23
N ALA A 113 -2.12 -4.21 -4.33
CA ALA A 113 -0.81 -3.87 -3.81
C ALA A 113 -0.74 -3.97 -2.28
N GLU A 114 -1.78 -3.53 -1.57
CA GLU A 114 -1.87 -3.65 -0.11
C GLU A 114 -1.93 -5.12 0.33
N ASN A 115 -2.72 -5.94 -0.35
CA ASN A 115 -2.80 -7.38 -0.08
C ASN A 115 -1.47 -8.09 -0.30
N LEU A 116 -0.75 -7.77 -1.39
CA LEU A 116 0.58 -8.32 -1.65
C LEU A 116 1.59 -7.90 -0.58
N LYS A 117 1.56 -6.63 -0.16
CA LYS A 117 2.41 -6.14 0.95
C LYS A 117 2.11 -6.87 2.25
N ALA A 118 0.82 -7.07 2.58
CA ALA A 118 0.41 -7.78 3.78
C ALA A 118 0.86 -9.24 3.77
N ALA A 119 0.71 -9.94 2.62
CA ALA A 119 1.18 -11.31 2.46
C ALA A 119 2.71 -11.44 2.63
N LEU A 120 3.48 -10.54 2.02
CA LEU A 120 4.93 -10.48 2.20
C LEU A 120 5.31 -10.21 3.66
N ALA A 121 4.64 -9.26 4.32
CA ALA A 121 4.88 -8.94 5.73
C ALA A 121 4.59 -10.15 6.63
N ALA A 122 3.51 -10.89 6.36
CA ALA A 122 3.17 -12.10 7.09
C ALA A 122 4.23 -13.20 6.92
N ALA A 123 4.76 -13.40 5.70
CA ALA A 123 5.82 -14.38 5.45
C ALA A 123 7.10 -14.06 6.23
N PHE A 124 7.53 -12.79 6.23
CA PHE A 124 8.69 -12.36 7.03
C PHE A 124 8.43 -12.45 8.54
N GLN A 125 7.20 -12.20 8.97
CA GLN A 125 6.81 -12.35 10.38
C GLN A 125 6.92 -13.81 10.84
N GLN A 126 6.44 -14.77 10.04
CA GLN A 126 6.61 -16.18 10.34
C GLN A 126 8.09 -16.59 10.42
N MET A 127 8.93 -16.06 9.54
CA MET A 127 10.37 -16.31 9.58
C MET A 127 11.01 -15.79 10.87
N ARG A 128 10.67 -14.56 11.30
CA ARG A 128 11.13 -13.99 12.57
C ARG A 128 10.70 -14.85 13.76
N GLU A 129 9.43 -15.25 13.81
CA GLU A 129 8.92 -16.08 14.90
C GLU A 129 9.65 -17.42 15.05
N LYS A 130 10.04 -18.04 13.92
CA LYS A 130 10.83 -19.26 13.92
C LYS A 130 12.26 -19.04 14.42
N LEU A 131 12.91 -17.95 14.00
CA LEU A 131 14.23 -17.59 14.49
C LEU A 131 14.21 -17.26 15.99
N ASP A 132 13.24 -16.46 16.45
CA ASP A 132 13.08 -16.13 17.87
C ASP A 132 12.80 -17.38 18.71
N HIS A 133 12.06 -18.35 18.18
CA HIS A 133 11.81 -19.61 18.87
C HIS A 133 13.10 -20.44 19.01
N ASP A 134 13.88 -20.56 17.94
CA ASP A 134 15.14 -21.29 17.94
C ASP A 134 16.18 -20.63 18.86
N GLU A 135 16.25 -19.30 18.87
CA GLU A 135 17.08 -18.53 19.80
C GLU A 135 16.75 -18.87 21.27
N ARG A 136 15.45 -18.86 21.62
CA ARG A 136 15.00 -19.21 22.98
C ARG A 136 15.38 -20.64 23.36
N LEU A 137 15.28 -21.59 22.43
CA LEU A 137 15.67 -22.98 22.67
C LEU A 137 17.19 -23.10 22.90
N ALA A 138 18.01 -22.41 22.09
CA ALA A 138 19.45 -22.42 22.23
C ALA A 138 19.91 -21.80 23.57
N GLN A 139 19.33 -20.67 23.96
CA GLN A 139 19.60 -20.03 25.25
C GLN A 139 19.20 -20.92 26.43
N HIS A 140 18.02 -21.55 26.35
CA HIS A 140 17.55 -22.46 27.38
C HIS A 140 18.48 -23.67 27.59
N GLU A 141 19.08 -24.22 26.53
CA GLU A 141 20.05 -25.32 26.68
C GLU A 141 21.31 -24.87 27.45
N VAL A 142 21.76 -23.62 27.24
CA VAL A 142 22.88 -23.03 28.00
C VAL A 142 22.50 -22.88 29.48
N ASP A 143 21.28 -22.39 29.76
CA ASP A 143 20.78 -22.24 31.13
C ASP A 143 20.70 -23.60 31.85
N CYS A 144 20.19 -24.63 31.18
CA CYS A 144 20.14 -25.98 31.71
C CYS A 144 21.53 -26.56 32.05
N GLU A 145 22.51 -26.36 31.18
CA GLU A 145 23.89 -26.81 31.43
C GLU A 145 24.56 -26.02 32.58
N LEU A 146 24.24 -24.73 32.70
CA LEU A 146 24.69 -23.90 33.82
C LEU A 146 24.08 -24.39 35.15
N GLU A 147 22.78 -24.65 35.19
CA GLU A 147 22.07 -25.18 36.36
C GLU A 147 22.60 -26.56 36.78
N ALA A 148 22.85 -27.44 35.81
CA ALA A 148 23.45 -28.75 36.06
C ALA A 148 24.88 -28.63 36.62
N SER A 149 25.66 -27.70 36.07
CA SER A 149 27.01 -27.38 36.54
C SER A 149 27.03 -26.81 37.96
N HIS A 150 26.11 -25.89 38.26
CA HIS A 150 25.92 -25.33 39.60
C HIS A 150 25.51 -26.41 40.61
N THR A 151 24.61 -27.32 40.23
CA THR A 151 24.20 -28.43 41.08
C THR A 151 25.38 -29.34 41.43
N LYS A 152 26.21 -29.70 40.43
CA LYS A 152 27.44 -30.48 40.66
C LYS A 152 28.40 -29.77 41.62
N LEU A 153 28.64 -28.47 41.43
CA LEU A 153 29.52 -27.70 42.32
C LEU A 153 28.99 -27.66 43.74
N ARG A 154 27.68 -27.45 43.91
CA ARG A 154 27.02 -27.46 45.21
C ARG A 154 27.21 -28.79 45.93
N ASP A 155 27.06 -29.90 45.22
CA ASP A 155 27.28 -31.24 45.78
C ASP A 155 28.73 -31.44 46.23
N TYR A 156 29.71 -30.98 45.43
CA TYR A 156 31.11 -31.00 45.84
C TYR A 156 31.37 -30.13 47.07
N MET A 157 30.84 -28.90 47.10
CA MET A 157 30.98 -27.99 48.24
C MET A 157 30.43 -28.63 49.52
N ASN A 158 29.23 -29.20 49.47
CA ASN A 158 28.62 -29.87 50.63
C ASN A 158 29.48 -31.02 51.15
N ARG A 159 30.05 -31.84 50.25
CA ARG A 159 30.97 -32.93 50.63
C ARG A 159 32.26 -32.41 51.25
N PHE A 160 32.85 -31.35 50.70
CA PHE A 160 34.05 -30.76 51.27
C PHE A 160 33.79 -30.11 52.63
N THR A 161 32.65 -29.46 52.82
CA THR A 161 32.24 -28.91 54.12
C THR A 161 32.07 -30.02 55.15
N ASP A 162 31.34 -31.10 54.83
CA ASP A 162 31.18 -32.25 55.74
C ASP A 162 32.52 -32.95 56.06
N ASN A 163 33.40 -33.10 55.06
CA ASN A 163 34.76 -33.61 55.29
C ASN A 163 35.56 -32.68 56.22
N ASN A 164 35.45 -31.36 56.03
CA ASN A 164 36.13 -30.37 56.85
C ASN A 164 35.64 -30.43 58.30
N GLU A 165 34.33 -30.49 58.52
CA GLU A 165 33.73 -30.64 59.86
C GLU A 165 34.22 -31.90 60.58
N LYS A 166 34.30 -33.04 59.86
CA LYS A 166 34.84 -34.29 60.42
C LYS A 166 36.31 -34.17 60.81
N MET A 167 37.13 -33.52 59.97
CA MET A 167 38.55 -33.29 60.26
C MET A 167 38.74 -32.30 61.42
N GLN A 168 37.89 -31.27 61.50
CA GLN A 168 37.91 -30.28 62.57
C GLN A 168 37.54 -30.92 63.91
N LYS A 169 36.51 -31.76 63.97
CA LYS A 169 36.16 -32.54 65.18
C LYS A 169 37.30 -33.45 65.62
N ALA A 170 37.89 -34.20 64.69
CA ALA A 170 39.04 -35.04 64.99
C ALA A 170 40.24 -34.23 65.52
N LYS A 171 40.47 -33.03 64.98
CA LYS A 171 41.50 -32.12 65.47
C LYS A 171 41.22 -31.63 66.89
N GLU A 172 39.96 -31.30 67.20
CA GLU A 172 39.52 -30.89 68.55
C GLU A 172 39.69 -32.04 69.55
N GLU A 173 39.23 -33.25 69.22
CA GLU A 173 39.40 -34.45 70.05
C GLU A 173 40.89 -34.75 70.35
N ILE A 174 41.76 -34.66 69.33
CA ILE A 174 43.21 -34.82 69.52
C ILE A 174 43.76 -33.70 70.42
N SER A 175 43.32 -32.45 70.24
CA SER A 175 43.78 -31.31 71.05
C SER A 175 43.37 -31.46 72.52
N ASP A 176 42.16 -31.95 72.76
CA ASP A 176 41.65 -32.24 74.11
C ASP A 176 42.44 -33.38 74.78
N LEU A 177 42.75 -34.45 74.04
CA LEU A 177 43.63 -35.51 74.54
C LEU A 177 45.01 -34.97 74.91
N LEU A 178 45.61 -34.14 74.04
CA LEU A 178 46.92 -33.52 74.28
C LEU A 178 46.93 -32.62 75.53
N SER A 179 45.82 -31.94 75.83
CA SER A 179 45.68 -31.11 77.04
C SER A 179 45.80 -31.91 78.34
N GLN A 180 45.51 -33.22 78.30
CA GLN A 180 45.55 -34.14 79.44
C GLN A 180 46.82 -35.00 79.48
N SER A 181 47.87 -34.59 78.76
CA SER A 181 49.11 -35.35 78.54
C SER A 181 49.84 -35.83 79.80
N GLN A 182 49.61 -35.21 80.97
CA GLN A 182 50.23 -35.60 82.25
C GLN A 182 49.48 -36.71 83.00
N THR A 183 48.33 -37.16 82.49
CA THR A 183 47.50 -38.17 83.16
C THR A 183 47.88 -39.58 82.72
N PRO A 184 47.76 -40.61 83.60
CA PRO A 184 47.98 -42.00 83.19
C PRO A 184 46.92 -42.49 82.18
N ALA A 185 45.74 -41.86 82.15
CA ALA A 185 44.69 -42.15 81.17
C ALA A 185 45.13 -41.80 79.74
N PHE A 186 45.92 -40.73 79.55
CA PHE A 186 46.47 -40.37 78.24
C PHE A 186 47.36 -41.48 77.65
N LEU A 187 48.15 -42.16 78.49
CA LEU A 187 49.03 -43.26 78.06
C LEU A 187 48.26 -44.49 77.54
N GLN A 188 46.98 -44.63 77.91
CA GLN A 188 46.10 -45.71 77.49
C GLN A 188 45.12 -45.30 76.39
N ALA A 189 45.09 -44.02 76.01
CA ALA A 189 44.18 -43.52 74.99
C ALA A 189 44.58 -44.00 73.59
N SER A 190 43.59 -44.36 72.76
CA SER A 190 43.76 -44.71 71.35
C SER A 190 42.84 -43.87 70.50
N PHE A 191 43.35 -43.36 69.37
CA PHE A 191 42.59 -42.53 68.44
C PHE A 191 42.78 -42.99 66.99
N GLU A 192 41.70 -43.08 66.23
CA GLU A 192 41.73 -43.40 64.81
C GLU A 192 41.34 -42.18 63.97
N LEU A 193 42.20 -41.84 63.00
CA LEU A 193 41.91 -40.73 62.09
C LEU A 193 40.69 -41.05 61.21
N PRO A 194 39.79 -40.06 61.00
CA PRO A 194 38.69 -40.21 60.05
C PRO A 194 39.19 -40.59 58.66
N LYS A 195 38.47 -41.50 57.98
CA LYS A 195 38.84 -41.97 56.62
C LYS A 195 38.99 -40.85 55.59
N VAL A 196 38.31 -39.71 55.80
CA VAL A 196 38.35 -38.55 54.91
C VAL A 196 39.74 -37.91 54.81
N VAL A 197 40.61 -38.10 55.82
CA VAL A 197 41.99 -37.59 55.83
C VAL A 197 42.85 -38.23 54.72
N LYS A 198 42.46 -39.40 54.21
CA LYS A 198 43.18 -40.09 53.13
C LYS A 198 42.96 -39.46 51.75
N PHE A 199 42.04 -38.51 51.64
CA PHE A 199 41.70 -37.86 50.37
C PHE A 199 42.27 -36.45 50.34
N GLU A 200 43.10 -36.16 49.34
CA GLU A 200 43.62 -34.82 49.09
C GLU A 200 42.53 -33.90 48.53
N PRO A 201 42.30 -32.72 49.13
CA PRO A 201 41.37 -31.74 48.59
C PRO A 201 41.80 -31.26 47.18
N HIS A 202 40.84 -31.19 46.27
CA HIS A 202 41.05 -30.69 44.91
C HIS A 202 39.87 -29.83 44.46
N THR A 203 40.10 -28.92 43.52
CA THR A 203 39.02 -28.18 42.86
C THR A 203 38.48 -28.99 41.68
N PRO A 204 37.17 -29.32 41.65
CA PRO A 204 36.59 -30.04 40.53
C PRO A 204 36.56 -29.17 39.27
N ARG A 205 36.87 -29.76 38.12
CA ARG A 205 36.73 -29.08 36.82
C ARG A 205 35.28 -29.19 36.34
N VAL A 206 34.61 -28.06 36.17
CA VAL A 206 33.24 -27.97 35.67
C VAL A 206 33.22 -26.97 34.51
N SER A 207 32.43 -27.26 33.48
CA SER A 207 32.35 -26.45 32.26
C SER A 207 30.95 -26.49 31.65
N VAL A 208 30.58 -25.44 30.91
CA VAL A 208 29.28 -25.25 30.25
C VAL A 208 29.34 -25.47 28.73
N ASP A 209 30.51 -25.76 28.18
CA ASP A 209 30.76 -26.05 26.75
C ASP A 209 30.38 -27.49 26.38
N SER A 210 29.17 -27.89 26.75
CA SER A 210 28.69 -29.23 26.44
C SER A 210 28.59 -29.43 24.92
N LYS A 211 28.65 -30.69 24.48
CA LYS A 211 28.53 -31.02 23.04
C LYS A 211 27.26 -30.44 22.43
N ARG A 212 26.19 -30.30 23.22
CA ARG A 212 24.91 -29.76 22.78
C ARG A 212 24.97 -28.24 22.59
N VAL A 213 25.52 -27.53 23.56
CA VAL A 213 25.73 -26.06 23.47
C VAL A 213 26.61 -25.72 22.28
N MET A 214 27.72 -26.45 22.10
CA MET A 214 28.63 -26.24 20.97
C MET A 214 27.98 -26.57 19.63
N ALA A 215 27.15 -27.61 19.56
CA ALA A 215 26.41 -27.97 18.35
C ALA A 215 25.39 -26.90 17.97
N ALA A 216 24.64 -26.38 18.95
CA ALA A 216 23.69 -25.28 18.74
C ALA A 216 24.41 -24.02 18.22
N GLN A 217 25.52 -23.62 18.85
CA GLN A 217 26.31 -22.47 18.41
C GLN A 217 26.82 -22.64 16.97
N THR A 218 27.36 -23.82 16.64
CA THR A 218 27.90 -24.10 15.30
C THR A 218 26.79 -24.05 14.24
N PHE A 219 25.62 -24.62 14.54
CA PHE A 219 24.46 -24.57 13.66
C PHE A 219 24.00 -23.13 13.42
N THR A 220 23.85 -22.33 14.48
CA THR A 220 23.41 -20.93 14.37
C THR A 220 24.38 -20.10 13.53
N SER A 221 25.70 -20.29 13.70
CA SER A 221 26.70 -19.61 12.87
C SER A 221 26.60 -20.00 11.40
N ALA A 222 26.48 -21.29 11.08
CA ALA A 222 26.33 -21.74 9.68
C ALA A 222 25.02 -21.22 9.03
N MET A 223 23.93 -21.20 9.81
CA MET A 223 22.65 -20.63 9.36
C MET A 223 22.77 -19.13 9.10
N GLN A 224 23.42 -18.38 10.00
CA GLN A 224 23.65 -16.95 9.83
C GLN A 224 24.45 -16.66 8.55
N GLU A 225 25.55 -17.36 8.32
CA GLU A 225 26.36 -17.20 7.10
C GLU A 225 25.52 -17.43 5.83
N SER A 226 24.72 -18.50 5.82
CA SER A 226 23.84 -18.82 4.71
C SER A 226 22.77 -17.73 4.47
N LEU A 227 22.12 -17.25 5.54
CA LEU A 227 21.12 -16.19 5.45
C LEU A 227 21.72 -14.88 4.96
N VAL A 228 22.89 -14.49 5.46
CA VAL A 228 23.60 -13.29 5.00
C VAL A 228 23.94 -13.40 3.52
N GLN A 229 24.47 -14.54 3.07
CA GLN A 229 24.82 -14.76 1.67
C GLN A 229 23.61 -14.59 0.73
N ILE A 230 22.43 -15.02 1.15
CA ILE A 230 21.20 -14.91 0.35
C ILE A 230 20.66 -13.47 0.39
N LEU A 231 20.60 -12.87 1.57
CA LEU A 231 20.01 -11.56 1.78
C LEU A 231 20.87 -10.41 1.24
N SER A 232 22.19 -10.61 1.12
CA SER A 232 23.11 -9.66 0.47
C SER A 232 22.95 -9.59 -1.06
N GLN A 233 22.24 -10.53 -1.69
CA GLN A 233 21.98 -10.48 -3.13
C GLN A 233 20.83 -9.50 -3.46
N PRO A 234 20.87 -8.83 -4.64
CA PRO A 234 19.75 -8.07 -5.16
C PRO A 234 18.47 -8.90 -5.17
N PHE A 235 17.32 -8.27 -4.92
CA PHE A 235 16.04 -8.98 -4.76
C PHE A 235 15.71 -9.86 -5.99
N GLU A 236 16.01 -9.36 -7.18
CA GLU A 236 15.78 -10.02 -8.47
C GLU A 236 16.70 -11.22 -8.71
N ALA A 237 17.84 -11.28 -8.02
CA ALA A 237 18.83 -12.35 -8.15
C ALA A 237 18.63 -13.49 -7.15
N ARG A 238 17.79 -13.29 -6.13
CA ARG A 238 17.52 -14.30 -5.09
C ARG A 238 16.77 -15.48 -5.69
N ARG A 239 17.40 -16.65 -5.70
CA ARG A 239 16.76 -17.90 -6.14
C ARG A 239 16.00 -18.56 -4.98
N PRO A 240 14.91 -19.29 -5.27
CA PRO A 240 14.26 -20.14 -4.26
C PRO A 240 15.28 -21.13 -3.68
N LEU A 241 15.26 -21.28 -2.37
CA LEU A 241 16.04 -22.27 -1.62
C LEU A 241 15.48 -23.68 -1.81
#